data_AF-A0A7V6BCF9-F1
#
_entry.id   AF-A0A7V6BCF9-F1
#
_cell.length_a   1.000
_cell.length_b   1.000
_cell.length_c   1.000
_cell.angle_alpha   90.00
_cell.angle_beta   90.00
_cell.angle_gamma   90.00
#
_symmetry.space_group_name_H-M   'P 1'
#
loop_
_entity.id
_entity.type
_entity.pdbx_description
1 polymer ?
#
loop_
_entity_poly.entity_id
_entity_poly.type
_entity_poly.pdbx_seq_one_letter_code
_entity_poly.pdbx_strand_id
1 'polypeptide(L)'
;MKTKIYIGPVNTLRCYSVFILIFISLIFQNSGQNSAQASDSAIKPKHSRIGINLAGPADWNTEHPFVDVFKLSRRWISQKKGSPWGQGPQLNRDINGWVTSLESNCWAEALILTGGFAPVGEYVCLYDGDGVIEFGQNSKIISRSPGRIVVYITPTNSGSSVIIKQTNPTNYIRNIRVIMPGFESTYKTQPFTPQFLNRWRSCNTIRFMDWMLTNGSKQRSWDERPTPQYCNYTERGVPLEVMIELCNQLEANPWFCMPHSATDEYVKQFAQLVKRLLKPSLKIYIEYSNEVWNSIFEQHHYAAQKAKELSIPPADKPWETAAKFYAQRSVELFKIWENVFLNDKDRLVRVIAWQAASGEYWTDKMILSYNDTYKNCDALAIAPYFSMNVSPDSKPNAETVANWSVEQVLDFARTNAIPEAENWMRTHKKVANKYGLRLIAYEAGQHLVGIAGAENNEQLTKLLIAANKHQQMGTL
;
A
#
# COMPACT_ATOMS: atom_id res chain seq x y z
N MET A 1 3.62 86.37 40.10
CA MET A 1 2.91 86.61 41.37
C MET A 1 1.42 86.47 41.08
N LYS A 2 0.55 85.81 41.82
CA LYS A 2 0.55 85.03 43.07
C LYS A 2 -0.71 84.12 42.92
N THR A 3 -0.70 82.83 43.29
CA THR A 3 -1.06 82.32 44.64
C THR A 3 -2.51 82.70 45.00
N LYS A 4 -3.45 81.89 45.50
CA LYS A 4 -3.63 80.48 45.93
C LYS A 4 -5.16 80.35 46.16
N ILE A 5 -5.71 79.13 46.01
CA ILE A 5 -6.71 78.42 46.85
C ILE A 5 -8.02 79.14 47.23
N TYR A 6 -9.17 78.44 47.15
CA TYR A 6 -10.19 78.31 48.23
C TYR A 6 -11.37 77.35 47.82
N ILE A 7 -11.63 76.37 48.71
CA ILE A 7 -12.92 75.80 49.21
C ILE A 7 -13.98 75.16 48.25
N GLY A 8 -14.51 73.99 48.65
CA GLY A 8 -15.67 73.27 48.06
C GLY A 8 -17.04 73.91 48.41
N PRO A 9 -18.19 73.20 48.51
CA PRO A 9 -18.56 71.84 48.10
C PRO A 9 -19.88 71.78 47.25
N VAL A 10 -20.31 70.56 46.85
CA VAL A 10 -21.70 70.07 46.57
C VAL A 10 -22.58 70.69 45.44
N ASN A 11 -22.92 69.80 44.48
CA ASN A 11 -24.12 69.62 43.63
C ASN A 11 -24.89 70.82 43.04
N THR A 12 -25.04 70.88 41.71
CA THR A 12 -26.23 70.39 40.95
C THR A 12 -26.31 70.89 39.49
N LEU A 13 -26.84 70.00 38.64
CA LEU A 13 -27.60 70.19 37.38
C LEU A 13 -26.91 70.53 36.02
N ARG A 14 -27.08 69.55 35.10
CA ARG A 14 -27.57 69.62 33.70
C ARG A 14 -26.75 70.43 32.68
N CYS A 15 -26.60 70.06 31.41
CA CYS A 15 -27.16 69.05 30.50
C CYS A 15 -26.30 69.17 29.23
N TYR A 16 -25.86 68.09 28.57
CA TYR A 16 -25.74 68.11 27.11
C TYR A 16 -26.13 66.76 26.54
N SER A 17 -27.23 66.79 25.80
CA SER A 17 -27.90 65.67 25.17
C SER A 17 -27.22 65.25 23.87
N VAL A 18 -27.02 63.94 23.79
CA VAL A 18 -27.14 63.02 22.63
C VAL A 18 -27.82 63.61 21.38
N PHE A 19 -27.13 63.55 20.21
CA PHE A 19 -27.51 62.79 18.99
C PHE A 19 -26.59 63.12 17.77
N ILE A 20 -25.98 62.06 17.20
CA ILE A 20 -25.71 61.72 15.78
C ILE A 20 -25.12 62.76 14.80
N LEU A 21 -23.98 62.43 14.15
CA LEU A 21 -23.83 62.36 12.66
C LEU A 21 -22.42 61.89 12.17
N ILE A 22 -22.44 60.81 11.39
CA ILE A 22 -21.65 60.42 10.18
C ILE A 22 -20.10 60.57 10.16
N PHE A 23 -19.41 59.44 9.95
CA PHE A 23 -18.18 59.39 9.14
C PHE A 23 -18.13 58.14 8.22
N ILE A 24 -18.38 58.43 6.95
CA ILE A 24 -17.89 57.89 5.67
C ILE A 24 -17.23 56.50 5.65
N SER A 25 -17.86 55.63 4.87
CA SER A 25 -17.36 54.39 4.29
C SER A 25 -16.19 54.63 3.32
N LEU A 26 -15.09 53.91 3.50
CA LEU A 26 -14.09 53.67 2.45
C LEU A 26 -14.03 52.17 2.18
N ILE A 27 -14.58 51.79 1.04
CA ILE A 27 -14.56 50.45 0.47
C ILE A 27 -13.13 50.19 -0.01
N PHE A 28 -12.41 49.27 0.65
CA PHE A 28 -11.37 48.51 -0.03
C PHE A 28 -12.02 47.22 -0.53
N GLN A 29 -12.26 47.15 -1.84
CA GLN A 29 -12.47 45.90 -2.55
C GLN A 29 -11.20 45.07 -2.41
N ASN A 30 -11.23 44.07 -1.52
CA ASN A 30 -10.27 42.98 -1.60
C ASN A 30 -10.86 41.92 -2.53
N SER A 31 -10.54 42.05 -3.81
CA SER A 31 -10.70 40.99 -4.80
C SER A 31 -9.71 39.87 -4.46
N GLY A 32 -10.18 38.81 -3.81
CA GLY A 32 -9.32 37.71 -3.38
C GLY A 32 -10.09 36.44 -3.07
N GLN A 33 -10.45 35.72 -4.13
CA GLN A 33 -10.80 34.29 -4.18
C GLN A 33 -11.84 33.77 -3.18
N ASN A 34 -13.06 33.55 -3.70
CA ASN A 34 -13.95 32.49 -3.23
C ASN A 34 -13.21 31.14 -3.29
N SER A 35 -12.50 30.75 -2.23
CA SER A 35 -12.30 29.34 -1.95
C SER A 35 -13.64 28.83 -1.42
N ALA A 36 -14.34 28.08 -2.26
CA ALA A 36 -15.47 27.28 -1.80
C ALA A 36 -14.96 26.42 -0.63
N GLN A 37 -15.33 26.79 0.58
CA GLN A 37 -15.20 25.95 1.75
C GLN A 37 -16.20 24.81 1.51
N ALA A 38 -15.77 23.81 0.74
CA ALA A 38 -16.50 22.57 0.56
C ALA A 38 -16.75 22.05 1.97
N SER A 39 -18.02 22.04 2.37
CA SER A 39 -18.46 21.45 3.62
C SER A 39 -17.79 20.09 3.75
N ASP A 40 -17.11 19.85 4.87
CA ASP A 40 -16.49 18.58 5.25
C ASP A 40 -17.61 17.57 5.55
N SER A 41 -18.48 17.31 4.56
CA SER A 41 -19.45 16.22 4.60
C SER A 41 -18.62 14.97 4.80
N ALA A 42 -18.76 14.34 5.96
CA ALA A 42 -17.96 13.20 6.36
C ALA A 42 -17.80 12.24 5.18
N ILE A 43 -16.60 12.18 4.60
CA ILE A 43 -16.29 11.32 3.47
C ILE A 43 -16.59 9.90 3.93
N LYS A 44 -17.58 9.24 3.31
CA LYS A 44 -17.91 7.85 3.63
C LYS A 44 -17.39 6.96 2.50
N PRO A 45 -16.30 6.20 2.70
CA PRO A 45 -15.75 5.33 1.65
C PRO A 45 -16.77 4.35 1.07
N LYS A 46 -17.81 3.97 1.84
CA LYS A 46 -18.95 3.16 1.34
C LYS A 46 -19.66 3.71 0.09
N HIS A 47 -19.53 5.00 -0.23
CA HIS A 47 -20.13 5.63 -1.42
C HIS A 47 -19.14 5.80 -2.59
N SER A 48 -17.85 5.57 -2.36
CA SER A 48 -16.82 5.62 -3.40
C SER A 48 -16.87 4.35 -4.26
N ARG A 49 -16.52 4.49 -5.54
CA ARG A 49 -16.31 3.36 -6.48
C ARG A 49 -14.83 3.05 -6.69
N ILE A 50 -13.95 3.77 -6.00
CA ILE A 50 -12.50 3.65 -6.15
C ILE A 50 -11.96 2.74 -5.05
N GLY A 51 -11.14 1.78 -5.46
CA GLY A 51 -10.24 1.05 -4.58
C GLY A 51 -8.78 1.36 -4.90
N ILE A 52 -7.86 0.90 -4.06
CA ILE A 52 -6.42 1.10 -4.26
C ILE A 52 -5.63 -0.13 -3.83
N ASN A 53 -4.54 -0.42 -4.53
CA ASN A 53 -3.49 -1.32 -4.03
C ASN A 53 -2.50 -0.46 -3.23
N LEU A 54 -2.19 -0.86 -2.00
CA LEU A 54 -1.17 -0.17 -1.20
C LEU A 54 0.23 -0.59 -1.66
N ALA A 55 1.20 0.31 -1.54
CA ALA A 55 2.58 -0.01 -1.91
C ALA A 55 3.15 -1.05 -0.95
N GLY A 56 3.96 -1.96 -1.50
CA GLY A 56 4.60 -3.02 -0.71
C GLY A 56 5.47 -2.48 0.42
N PRO A 57 5.62 -3.21 1.53
CA PRO A 57 6.39 -2.76 2.68
C PRO A 57 7.88 -2.64 2.31
N ALA A 58 8.43 -1.42 2.37
CA ALA A 58 9.85 -1.18 2.14
C ALA A 58 10.36 0.03 2.94
N ASP A 59 11.67 0.02 3.24
CA ASP A 59 12.31 1.12 3.97
C ASP A 59 12.43 2.40 3.15
N TRP A 60 12.30 2.31 1.81
CA TRP A 60 12.34 3.42 0.84
C TRP A 60 10.96 3.92 0.41
N ASN A 61 9.89 3.48 1.07
CA ASN A 61 8.54 3.91 0.70
C ASN A 61 8.35 5.41 0.86
N THR A 62 7.64 6.02 -0.08
CA THR A 62 7.16 7.40 0.01
C THR A 62 5.87 7.50 0.83
N GLU A 63 5.12 6.39 0.97
CA GLU A 63 4.06 6.27 1.95
C GLU A 63 4.57 5.69 3.27
N HIS A 64 4.23 6.33 4.38
CA HIS A 64 4.59 5.87 5.72
C HIS A 64 3.34 5.43 6.48
N PRO A 65 2.88 4.19 6.30
CA PRO A 65 1.68 3.69 6.97
C PRO A 65 1.82 3.66 8.49
N PHE A 66 2.97 3.25 9.03
CA PHE A 66 3.14 2.95 10.45
C PHE A 66 3.87 4.05 11.22
N VAL A 67 3.43 4.32 12.45
CA VAL A 67 4.15 5.21 13.37
C VAL A 67 5.39 4.54 13.99
N ASP A 68 5.43 3.20 14.02
CA ASP A 68 6.64 2.42 14.28
C ASP A 68 7.36 2.15 12.95
N VAL A 69 8.35 2.97 12.64
CA VAL A 69 9.05 2.93 11.36
C VAL A 69 9.92 1.69 11.20
N PHE A 70 10.23 1.01 12.32
CA PHE A 70 10.98 -0.24 12.28
C PHE A 70 10.19 -1.36 11.60
N LYS A 71 8.85 -1.27 11.54
CA LYS A 71 8.02 -2.23 10.81
C LYS A 71 8.29 -2.25 9.31
N LEU A 72 8.82 -1.17 8.75
CA LEU A 72 9.25 -1.12 7.34
C LEU A 72 10.76 -1.25 7.18
N SER A 73 11.51 -1.63 8.22
CA SER A 73 12.95 -1.77 8.11
C SER A 73 13.33 -2.82 7.07
N ARG A 74 14.49 -2.66 6.47
CA ARG A 74 15.14 -3.75 5.73
C ARG A 74 15.39 -4.93 6.68
N ARG A 75 15.46 -6.15 6.12
CA ARG A 75 15.96 -7.32 6.84
C ARG A 75 17.31 -7.01 7.49
N TRP A 76 17.60 -7.67 8.62
CA TRP A 76 18.92 -7.56 9.24
C TRP A 76 20.03 -7.94 8.26
N ILE A 77 20.99 -7.04 8.11
CA ILE A 77 22.20 -7.21 7.31
C ILE A 77 23.35 -7.49 8.26
N SER A 78 24.03 -8.61 8.05
CA SER A 78 25.20 -8.98 8.83
C SER A 78 26.42 -8.22 8.37
N GLN A 79 27.19 -7.71 9.32
CA GLN A 79 28.37 -6.91 9.08
C GLN A 79 29.55 -7.45 9.88
N LYS A 80 30.76 -7.31 9.33
CA LYS A 80 32.01 -7.74 9.95
C LYS A 80 33.11 -6.72 9.72
N LYS A 81 33.88 -6.43 10.77
CA LYS A 81 35.02 -5.50 10.68
C LYS A 81 36.02 -5.99 9.61
N GLY A 82 36.36 -5.11 8.67
CA GLY A 82 37.31 -5.41 7.58
C GLY A 82 36.71 -6.11 6.36
N SER A 83 35.40 -6.42 6.36
CA SER A 83 34.71 -6.99 5.21
C SER A 83 33.86 -5.93 4.48
N PRO A 84 33.54 -6.11 3.19
CA PRO A 84 32.56 -5.28 2.50
C PRO A 84 31.19 -5.30 3.20
N TRP A 85 30.37 -4.28 2.96
CA TRP A 85 29.05 -4.17 3.56
C TRP A 85 28.17 -5.38 3.22
N GLY A 86 27.51 -5.95 4.23
CA GLY A 86 26.64 -7.11 4.08
C GLY A 86 27.35 -8.45 3.97
N GLN A 87 28.68 -8.49 4.15
CA GLN A 87 29.50 -9.71 4.10
C GLN A 87 29.88 -10.23 5.49
N GLY A 88 29.01 -10.03 6.48
CA GLY A 88 29.14 -10.66 7.79
C GLY A 88 28.69 -12.12 7.80
N PRO A 89 28.93 -12.86 8.90
CA PRO A 89 28.49 -14.25 9.07
C PRO A 89 26.95 -14.35 9.14
N GLN A 90 26.40 -15.55 9.01
CA GLN A 90 24.95 -15.76 9.20
C GLN A 90 24.51 -15.32 10.60
N LEU A 91 23.44 -14.53 10.70
CA LEU A 91 22.91 -14.06 11.98
C LEU A 91 22.03 -15.14 12.64
N ASN A 92 22.28 -15.39 13.92
CA ASN A 92 21.39 -16.20 14.76
C ASN A 92 20.16 -15.36 15.14
N ARG A 93 18.97 -15.85 14.81
CA ARG A 93 17.69 -15.15 15.03
C ARG A 93 16.68 -16.02 15.75
N ASP A 94 15.85 -15.41 16.58
CA ASP A 94 14.68 -16.09 17.15
C ASP A 94 13.57 -16.24 16.09
N ILE A 95 12.45 -16.87 16.49
CA ILE A 95 11.29 -17.08 15.62
C ILE A 95 10.64 -15.77 15.14
N ASN A 96 10.81 -14.68 15.89
CA ASN A 96 10.30 -13.35 15.57
C ASN A 96 11.32 -12.50 14.79
N GLY A 97 12.46 -13.08 14.42
CA GLY A 97 13.48 -12.43 13.61
C GLY A 97 14.43 -11.51 14.37
N TRP A 98 14.45 -11.52 15.71
CA TRP A 98 15.38 -10.76 16.54
C TRP A 98 16.75 -11.43 16.64
N VAL A 99 17.82 -10.64 16.60
CA VAL A 99 19.21 -11.14 16.65
C VAL A 99 19.57 -11.58 18.08
N THR A 100 19.79 -12.88 18.26
CA THR A 100 20.02 -13.49 19.58
C THR A 100 21.48 -13.46 20.01
N SER A 101 22.42 -13.47 19.07
CA SER A 101 23.86 -13.43 19.34
C SER A 101 24.63 -12.84 18.16
N LEU A 102 25.82 -12.31 18.43
CA LEU A 102 26.75 -11.80 17.43
C LEU A 102 28.14 -12.40 17.64
N GLU A 103 28.82 -12.74 16.55
CA GLU A 103 30.23 -13.12 16.59
C GLU A 103 31.13 -11.90 16.92
N SER A 104 32.34 -12.18 17.41
CA SER A 104 33.35 -11.15 17.66
C SER A 104 33.60 -10.28 16.43
N ASN A 105 33.66 -8.96 16.64
CA ASN A 105 33.83 -7.95 15.59
C ASN A 105 32.71 -7.90 14.52
N CYS A 106 31.56 -8.50 14.79
CA CYS A 106 30.39 -8.46 13.92
C CYS A 106 29.26 -7.61 14.53
N TRP A 107 28.35 -7.14 13.68
CA TRP A 107 27.14 -6.43 14.10
C TRP A 107 26.00 -6.69 13.13
N ALA A 108 24.77 -6.44 13.57
CA ALA A 108 23.59 -6.49 12.71
C ALA A 108 23.09 -5.06 12.45
N GLU A 109 22.69 -4.80 11.20
CA GLU A 109 22.21 -3.49 10.77
C GLU A 109 20.89 -3.64 10.00
N ALA A 110 19.89 -2.83 10.32
CA ALA A 110 18.64 -2.74 9.55
C ALA A 110 18.44 -1.30 9.07
N LEU A 111 18.35 -1.09 7.76
CA LEU A 111 18.07 0.22 7.19
C LEU A 111 16.62 0.62 7.46
N ILE A 112 16.40 1.90 7.73
CA ILE A 112 15.09 2.52 7.95
C ILE A 112 15.01 3.86 7.23
N LEU A 113 13.81 4.25 6.80
CA LEU A 113 13.50 5.60 6.31
C LEU A 113 14.41 6.07 5.16
N THR A 114 14.79 5.17 4.25
CA THR A 114 15.47 5.57 3.01
C THR A 114 14.47 6.27 2.08
N GLY A 115 14.95 6.95 1.04
CA GLY A 115 14.09 7.70 0.12
C GLY A 115 13.70 9.12 0.57
N GLY A 116 13.90 9.50 1.84
CA GLY A 116 13.94 10.90 2.27
C GLY A 116 12.60 11.60 2.56
N PHE A 117 11.47 10.88 2.59
CA PHE A 117 10.14 11.47 2.79
C PHE A 117 9.61 11.43 4.23
N ALA A 118 10.39 10.87 5.17
CA ALA A 118 9.96 10.73 6.56
C ALA A 118 9.92 12.08 7.30
N PRO A 119 9.18 12.20 8.41
CA PRO A 119 9.26 13.39 9.26
C PRO A 119 10.66 13.58 9.86
N VAL A 120 11.21 14.79 9.79
CA VAL A 120 12.39 15.16 10.58
C VAL A 120 12.01 15.34 12.05
N GLY A 121 12.89 14.94 12.97
CA GLY A 121 12.71 15.24 14.40
C GLY A 121 13.23 14.16 15.34
N GLU A 122 12.78 14.22 16.59
CA GLU A 122 13.12 13.25 17.63
C GLU A 122 12.22 12.02 17.57
N TYR A 123 12.84 10.89 17.25
CA TYR A 123 12.25 9.57 17.31
C TYR A 123 12.60 8.91 18.63
N VAL A 124 11.71 8.01 19.08
CA VAL A 124 11.94 7.22 20.29
C VAL A 124 12.09 5.76 19.93
N CYS A 125 13.28 5.24 20.18
CA CYS A 125 13.56 3.82 20.04
C CYS A 125 13.35 3.11 21.39
N LEU A 126 12.36 2.24 21.45
CA LEU A 126 12.04 1.42 22.61
C LEU A 126 12.46 -0.03 22.33
N TYR A 127 13.12 -0.69 23.27
CA TYR A 127 13.57 -2.07 23.13
C TYR A 127 13.59 -2.80 24.47
N ASP A 128 13.61 -4.13 24.43
CA ASP A 128 13.80 -4.98 25.60
C ASP A 128 15.15 -5.69 25.47
N GLY A 129 15.75 -6.09 26.59
CA GLY A 129 17.03 -6.82 26.62
C GLY A 129 18.26 -5.94 26.78
N ASP A 130 19.41 -6.60 26.92
CA ASP A 130 20.70 -5.97 27.21
C ASP A 130 21.61 -5.98 25.98
N GLY A 131 22.27 -4.84 25.76
CA GLY A 131 23.25 -4.69 24.68
C GLY A 131 23.40 -3.24 24.25
N VAL A 132 23.93 -3.04 23.05
CA VAL A 132 24.23 -1.72 22.50
C VAL A 132 23.55 -1.56 21.15
N ILE A 133 22.59 -0.64 21.10
CA ILE A 133 21.99 -0.13 19.87
C ILE A 133 22.66 1.20 19.51
N GLU A 134 23.13 1.29 18.28
CA GLU A 134 23.57 2.52 17.63
C GLU A 134 22.63 2.88 16.47
N PHE A 135 22.75 4.10 15.98
CA PHE A 135 22.07 4.55 14.77
C PHE A 135 23.09 4.92 13.69
N GLY A 136 22.73 4.64 12.44
CA GLY A 136 23.55 4.94 11.28
C GLY A 136 23.64 6.44 10.97
N GLN A 137 24.02 6.74 9.72
CA GLN A 137 24.09 8.11 9.23
C GLN A 137 22.73 8.82 9.37
N ASN A 138 22.77 10.15 9.31
CA ASN A 138 21.59 11.01 9.40
C ASN A 138 20.82 10.93 10.73
N SER A 139 21.46 10.36 11.76
CA SER A 139 20.92 10.23 13.11
C SER A 139 21.90 10.78 14.14
N LYS A 140 21.36 11.40 15.19
CA LYS A 140 22.12 11.83 16.38
C LYS A 140 21.39 11.36 17.62
N ILE A 141 22.03 10.51 18.41
CA ILE A 141 21.48 10.07 19.69
C ILE A 141 21.51 11.25 20.68
N ILE A 142 20.35 11.57 21.24
CA ILE A 142 20.15 12.68 22.18
C ILE A 142 20.29 12.20 23.61
N SER A 143 19.67 11.06 23.93
CA SER A 143 19.75 10.45 25.26
C SER A 143 19.57 8.94 25.20
N ARG A 144 20.09 8.25 26.23
CA ARG A 144 19.95 6.81 26.42
C ARG A 144 19.57 6.51 27.86
N SER A 145 18.71 5.51 28.01
CA SER A 145 18.37 4.83 29.26
C SER A 145 18.09 3.37 28.95
N PRO A 146 18.15 2.44 29.92
CA PRO A 146 17.78 1.05 29.68
C PRO A 146 16.43 0.93 28.98
N GLY A 147 16.41 0.27 27.81
CA GLY A 147 15.22 0.04 26.99
C GLY A 147 14.68 1.26 26.21
N ARG A 148 15.36 2.42 26.25
CA ARG A 148 14.90 3.65 25.57
C ARG A 148 16.05 4.51 25.07
N ILE A 149 16.01 4.87 23.78
CA ILE A 149 16.93 5.79 23.13
C ILE A 149 16.11 6.89 22.45
N VAL A 150 16.44 8.16 22.73
CA VAL A 150 15.93 9.29 21.93
C VAL A 150 16.96 9.60 20.86
N VAL A 151 16.54 9.62 19.61
CA VAL A 151 17.40 9.85 18.45
C VAL A 151 16.78 10.90 17.55
N TYR A 152 17.54 11.95 17.24
CA TYR A 152 17.15 12.94 16.25
C TYR A 152 17.52 12.42 14.85
N ILE A 153 16.55 12.30 13.95
CA ILE A 153 16.74 11.78 12.58
C ILE A 153 16.44 12.89 11.57
N THR A 154 17.38 13.11 10.65
CA THR A 154 17.22 14.00 9.48
C THR A 154 17.08 13.15 8.22
N PRO A 155 15.86 12.82 7.75
CA PRO A 155 15.69 11.91 6.63
C PRO A 155 16.30 12.47 5.34
N THR A 156 17.06 11.62 4.66
CA THR A 156 17.61 11.88 3.32
C THR A 156 17.37 10.64 2.46
N ASN A 157 17.74 10.68 1.17
CA ASN A 157 17.60 9.52 0.29
C ASN A 157 18.35 8.27 0.81
N SER A 158 19.45 8.45 1.55
CA SER A 158 20.21 7.33 2.15
C SER A 158 19.63 6.83 3.48
N GLY A 159 18.60 7.50 4.02
CA GLY A 159 17.89 7.11 5.25
C GLY A 159 18.78 7.04 6.48
N SER A 160 18.41 6.18 7.42
CA SER A 160 19.23 5.83 8.58
C SER A 160 19.23 4.32 8.80
N SER A 161 19.82 3.86 9.90
CA SER A 161 19.80 2.44 10.27
C SER A 161 19.75 2.25 11.77
N VAL A 162 19.17 1.14 12.21
CA VAL A 162 19.28 0.61 13.56
C VAL A 162 20.38 -0.44 13.56
N ILE A 163 21.37 -0.28 14.45
CA ILE A 163 22.56 -1.12 14.48
C ILE A 163 22.69 -1.78 15.86
N ILE A 164 22.63 -3.12 15.91
CA ILE A 164 22.93 -3.88 17.14
C ILE A 164 24.43 -4.17 17.14
N LYS A 165 25.21 -3.44 17.94
CA LYS A 165 26.65 -3.63 18.11
C LYS A 165 26.99 -4.73 19.11
N GLN A 166 26.14 -4.92 20.12
CA GLN A 166 26.27 -5.94 21.16
C GLN A 166 24.88 -6.39 21.59
N THR A 167 24.72 -7.67 21.92
CA THR A 167 23.48 -8.24 22.45
C THR A 167 23.83 -9.35 23.45
N ASN A 168 23.16 -9.41 24.59
CA ASN A 168 23.35 -10.45 25.60
C ASN A 168 22.59 -11.74 25.19
N PRO A 169 23.24 -12.88 24.89
CA PRO A 169 22.52 -14.08 24.44
C PRO A 169 21.48 -14.63 25.43
N THR A 170 21.62 -14.33 26.72
CA THR A 170 20.66 -14.75 27.77
C THR A 170 19.50 -13.77 27.96
N ASN A 171 19.62 -12.54 27.45
CA ASN A 171 18.60 -11.50 27.48
C ASN A 171 18.78 -10.56 26.27
N TYR A 172 18.63 -11.10 25.07
CA TYR A 172 19.03 -10.42 23.84
C TYR A 172 18.09 -9.25 23.52
N ILE A 173 18.63 -8.28 22.79
CA ILE A 173 17.87 -7.14 22.28
C ILE A 173 16.73 -7.63 21.39
N ARG A 174 15.51 -7.25 21.74
CA ARG A 174 14.28 -7.62 21.04
C ARG A 174 13.20 -6.56 21.21
N ASN A 175 12.08 -6.75 20.51
CA ASN A 175 10.94 -5.83 20.55
C ASN A 175 11.36 -4.38 20.26
N ILE A 176 12.28 -4.17 19.31
CA ILE A 176 12.68 -2.84 18.88
C ILE A 176 11.48 -2.17 18.20
N ARG A 177 11.17 -0.96 18.64
CA ARG A 177 10.16 -0.08 18.06
C ARG A 177 10.81 1.28 17.86
N VAL A 178 10.78 1.85 16.66
CA VAL A 178 11.30 3.18 16.38
C VAL A 178 10.12 4.09 16.09
N ILE A 179 9.69 4.84 17.10
CA ILE A 179 8.43 5.58 17.09
C ILE A 179 8.65 6.99 16.52
N MET A 180 7.81 7.37 15.56
CA MET A 180 7.77 8.70 14.96
C MET A 180 7.56 9.82 16.00
N PRO A 181 8.04 11.05 15.71
CA PRO A 181 7.82 12.21 16.57
C PRO A 181 6.34 12.40 16.93
N GLY A 182 6.04 12.52 18.23
CA GLY A 182 4.68 12.76 18.73
C GLY A 182 3.82 11.52 18.97
N PHE A 183 4.30 10.29 18.71
CA PHE A 183 3.49 9.06 18.84
C PHE A 183 3.90 8.12 19.98
N GLU A 184 4.88 8.48 20.83
CA GLU A 184 5.38 7.60 21.92
C GLU A 184 4.26 7.12 22.86
N SER A 185 3.25 7.96 23.14
CA SER A 185 2.14 7.60 24.03
C SER A 185 1.01 6.84 23.34
N THR A 186 0.94 6.84 22.00
CA THR A 186 -0.21 6.32 21.24
C THR A 186 0.11 5.15 20.32
N TYR A 187 1.40 4.85 20.04
CA TYR A 187 1.80 3.87 19.01
C TYR A 187 1.18 2.48 19.14
N LYS A 188 0.82 2.05 20.37
CA LYS A 188 0.17 0.75 20.62
C LYS A 188 -1.29 0.72 20.15
N THR A 189 -2.00 1.84 20.29
CA THR A 189 -3.44 1.96 19.99
C THR A 189 -3.72 2.65 18.67
N GLN A 190 -2.75 3.43 18.15
CA GLN A 190 -2.81 4.15 16.89
C GLN A 190 -1.57 3.79 16.07
N PRO A 191 -1.52 2.58 15.48
CA PRO A 191 -0.33 2.11 14.77
C PRO A 191 -0.12 2.80 13.42
N PHE A 192 -1.15 3.48 12.89
CA PHE A 192 -1.10 4.14 11.59
C PHE A 192 -0.84 5.65 11.70
N THR A 193 -0.13 6.21 10.73
CA THR A 193 0.03 7.66 10.66
C THR A 193 -1.28 8.34 10.22
N PRO A 194 -1.65 9.50 10.80
CA PRO A 194 -2.84 10.24 10.37
C PRO A 194 -2.81 10.64 8.89
N GLN A 195 -1.63 10.94 8.35
CA GLN A 195 -1.44 11.31 6.95
C GLN A 195 -1.78 10.15 6.01
N PHE A 196 -1.37 8.93 6.36
CA PHE A 196 -1.70 7.73 5.61
C PHE A 196 -3.20 7.44 5.64
N LEU A 197 -3.82 7.49 6.82
CA LEU A 197 -5.28 7.30 6.94
C LEU A 197 -6.05 8.35 6.13
N ASN A 198 -5.65 9.62 6.23
CA ASN A 198 -6.31 10.71 5.51
C ASN A 198 -6.14 10.60 3.99
N ARG A 199 -4.99 10.10 3.51
CA ARG A 199 -4.74 9.90 2.07
C ARG A 199 -5.74 8.90 1.47
N TRP A 200 -6.08 7.84 2.21
CA TRP A 200 -6.89 6.73 1.71
C TRP A 200 -8.34 6.72 2.21
N ARG A 201 -8.77 7.73 3.00
CA ARG A 201 -10.13 7.82 3.58
C ARG A 201 -11.28 7.78 2.57
N SER A 202 -11.01 8.08 1.30
CA SER A 202 -12.01 8.06 0.21
C SER A 202 -12.06 6.75 -0.55
N CYS A 203 -11.12 5.82 -0.31
CA CYS A 203 -11.09 4.52 -0.99
C CYS A 203 -12.11 3.57 -0.35
N ASN A 204 -13.02 3.05 -1.16
CA ASN A 204 -14.02 2.09 -0.72
C ASN A 204 -13.40 0.73 -0.38
N THR A 205 -12.37 0.33 -1.12
CA THR A 205 -11.75 -0.98 -1.05
C THR A 205 -10.24 -0.83 -1.02
N ILE A 206 -9.58 -1.58 -0.14
CA ILE A 206 -8.12 -1.65 -0.04
C ILE A 206 -7.68 -3.05 -0.46
N ARG A 207 -6.93 -3.15 -1.57
CA ARG A 207 -6.34 -4.41 -2.04
C ARG A 207 -4.95 -4.56 -1.47
N PHE A 208 -4.72 -5.70 -0.81
CA PHE A 208 -3.51 -5.96 -0.03
C PHE A 208 -2.48 -6.82 -0.78
N MET A 209 -2.49 -6.84 -2.11
CA MET A 209 -1.64 -7.71 -2.92
C MET A 209 -0.16 -7.61 -2.51
N ASP A 210 0.40 -6.39 -2.47
CA ASP A 210 1.78 -6.16 -2.08
C ASP A 210 2.00 -6.25 -0.56
N TRP A 211 1.06 -5.82 0.26
CA TRP A 211 1.16 -5.97 1.72
C TRP A 211 1.20 -7.43 2.14
N MET A 212 0.54 -8.33 1.40
CA MET A 212 0.57 -9.77 1.62
C MET A 212 1.80 -10.45 1.00
N LEU A 213 2.64 -9.72 0.25
CA LEU A 213 3.72 -10.27 -0.59
C LEU A 213 3.20 -11.44 -1.45
N THR A 214 2.11 -11.21 -2.18
CA THR A 214 1.37 -12.26 -2.90
C THR A 214 2.20 -12.88 -4.03
N ASN A 215 2.89 -12.04 -4.82
CA ASN A 215 3.72 -12.50 -5.94
C ASN A 215 4.90 -13.32 -5.41
N GLY A 216 5.04 -14.56 -5.90
CA GLY A 216 6.10 -15.47 -5.44
C GLY A 216 6.02 -15.86 -3.95
N SER A 217 4.84 -15.71 -3.33
CA SER A 217 4.65 -16.00 -1.91
C SER A 217 5.08 -17.43 -1.55
N LYS A 218 5.89 -17.55 -0.49
CA LYS A 218 6.32 -18.85 0.05
C LYS A 218 5.42 -19.38 1.16
N GLN A 219 4.37 -18.65 1.52
CA GLN A 219 3.44 -19.04 2.58
C GLN A 219 2.52 -20.17 2.12
N ARG A 220 2.48 -21.27 2.88
CA ARG A 220 1.69 -22.47 2.60
C ARG A 220 0.80 -22.89 3.78
N SER A 221 1.38 -23.03 4.97
CA SER A 221 0.67 -23.40 6.20
C SER A 221 0.47 -22.20 7.13
N TRP A 222 -0.52 -22.28 8.03
CA TRP A 222 -0.94 -21.14 8.85
C TRP A 222 0.16 -20.58 9.76
N ASP A 223 1.06 -21.44 10.24
CA ASP A 223 2.20 -21.09 11.08
C ASP A 223 3.30 -20.33 10.34
N GLU A 224 3.30 -20.33 9.00
CA GLU A 224 4.25 -19.59 8.17
C GLU A 224 3.81 -18.14 7.91
N ARG A 225 2.59 -17.77 8.30
CA ARG A 225 2.04 -16.43 8.06
C ARG A 225 2.82 -15.33 8.79
N PRO A 226 2.72 -14.06 8.34
CA PRO A 226 3.17 -12.92 9.13
C PRO A 226 2.34 -12.75 10.40
N THR A 227 3.01 -12.45 11.51
CA THR A 227 2.39 -12.15 12.80
C THR A 227 2.85 -10.77 13.29
N PRO A 228 2.04 -10.05 14.09
CA PRO A 228 2.44 -8.75 14.64
C PRO A 228 3.73 -8.76 15.47
N GLN A 229 4.12 -9.94 15.98
CA GLN A 229 5.31 -10.15 16.80
C GLN A 229 6.61 -10.18 15.99
N TYR A 230 6.56 -10.47 14.68
CA TYR A 230 7.75 -10.48 13.84
C TYR A 230 8.37 -9.07 13.77
N CYS A 231 9.69 -9.00 13.69
CA CYS A 231 10.45 -7.78 13.89
C CYS A 231 10.12 -6.67 12.87
N ASN A 232 9.87 -7.04 11.61
CA ASN A 232 9.48 -6.14 10.53
C ASN A 232 8.42 -6.80 9.62
N TYR A 233 7.86 -6.06 8.67
CA TYR A 233 6.87 -6.56 7.71
C TYR A 233 7.44 -6.72 6.29
N THR A 234 8.68 -6.28 6.05
CA THR A 234 9.33 -6.37 4.73
C THR A 234 9.77 -7.79 4.37
N GLU A 235 10.02 -8.64 5.37
CA GLU A 235 10.47 -10.03 5.12
C GLU A 235 9.34 -11.02 4.84
N ARG A 236 8.16 -10.81 5.42
CA ARG A 236 7.05 -11.79 5.35
C ARG A 236 5.73 -11.18 4.85
N GLY A 237 5.60 -9.86 4.87
CA GLY A 237 4.36 -9.15 4.60
C GLY A 237 3.76 -8.56 5.88
N VAL A 238 2.75 -7.72 5.70
CA VAL A 238 1.99 -7.10 6.78
C VAL A 238 1.02 -8.13 7.37
N PRO A 239 0.97 -8.31 8.70
CA PRO A 239 0.07 -9.26 9.36
C PRO A 239 -1.40 -9.00 9.09
N LEU A 240 -2.19 -10.07 9.04
CA LEU A 240 -3.63 -10.01 8.82
C LEU A 240 -4.36 -9.15 9.85
N GLU A 241 -3.93 -9.22 11.11
CA GLU A 241 -4.47 -8.40 12.19
C GLU A 241 -4.31 -6.90 11.88
N VAL A 242 -3.18 -6.49 11.30
CA VAL A 242 -2.88 -5.10 10.95
C VAL A 242 -3.68 -4.67 9.71
N MET A 243 -3.81 -5.52 8.70
CA MET A 243 -4.65 -5.26 7.53
C MET A 243 -6.11 -5.06 7.90
N ILE A 244 -6.65 -5.91 8.79
CA ILE A 244 -8.02 -5.78 9.30
C ILE A 244 -8.19 -4.48 10.09
N GLU A 245 -7.23 -4.13 10.95
CA GLU A 245 -7.30 -2.89 11.73
C GLU A 245 -7.32 -1.66 10.81
N LEU A 246 -6.52 -1.64 9.73
CA LEU A 246 -6.58 -0.55 8.75
C LEU A 246 -7.99 -0.41 8.15
N CYS A 247 -8.55 -1.52 7.66
CA CYS A 247 -9.89 -1.53 7.09
C CYS A 247 -10.97 -1.11 8.11
N ASN A 248 -10.83 -1.51 9.37
CA ASN A 248 -11.73 -1.09 10.44
C ASN A 248 -11.66 0.43 10.69
N GLN A 249 -10.47 1.03 10.70
CA GLN A 249 -10.30 2.47 10.89
C GLN A 249 -10.78 3.29 9.70
N LEU A 250 -10.48 2.84 8.48
CA LEU A 250 -10.91 3.51 7.25
C LEU A 250 -12.39 3.27 6.92
N GLU A 251 -13.02 2.24 7.50
CA GLU A 251 -14.32 1.71 7.06
C GLU A 251 -14.31 1.32 5.57
N ALA A 252 -13.17 0.76 5.13
CA ALA A 252 -12.94 0.30 3.77
C ALA A 252 -12.97 -1.23 3.70
N ASN A 253 -13.51 -1.76 2.60
CA ASN A 253 -13.60 -3.19 2.36
C ASN A 253 -12.19 -3.78 2.10
N PRO A 254 -11.75 -4.83 2.81
CA PRO A 254 -10.52 -5.51 2.46
C PRO A 254 -10.68 -6.34 1.18
N TRP A 255 -9.65 -6.34 0.34
CA TRP A 255 -9.44 -7.29 -0.74
C TRP A 255 -8.15 -8.07 -0.51
N PHE A 256 -8.31 -9.35 -0.20
CA PHE A 256 -7.23 -10.26 0.12
C PHE A 256 -6.90 -11.17 -1.08
N CYS A 257 -5.61 -11.32 -1.37
CA CYS A 257 -5.09 -12.20 -2.41
C CYS A 257 -4.43 -13.41 -1.73
N MET A 258 -5.09 -14.57 -1.74
CA MET A 258 -4.59 -15.77 -1.05
C MET A 258 -3.28 -16.27 -1.69
N PRO A 259 -2.24 -16.62 -0.91
CA PRO A 259 -1.01 -17.19 -1.47
C PRO A 259 -1.30 -18.39 -2.37
N HIS A 260 -0.61 -18.48 -3.52
CA HIS A 260 -0.89 -19.52 -4.52
C HIS A 260 -0.71 -20.95 -3.97
N SER A 261 0.21 -21.14 -3.03
CA SER A 261 0.50 -22.44 -2.41
C SER A 261 -0.24 -22.66 -1.07
N ALA A 262 -1.10 -21.73 -0.65
CA ALA A 262 -1.85 -21.83 0.60
C ALA A 262 -2.72 -23.09 0.66
N THR A 263 -2.56 -23.84 1.76
CA THR A 263 -3.41 -24.98 2.12
C THR A 263 -4.83 -24.54 2.46
N ASP A 264 -5.78 -25.48 2.40
CA ASP A 264 -7.17 -25.21 2.80
C ASP A 264 -7.27 -24.78 4.26
N GLU A 265 -6.45 -25.36 5.15
CA GLU A 265 -6.40 -24.99 6.55
C GLU A 265 -5.86 -23.56 6.75
N TYR A 266 -4.84 -23.13 5.99
CA TYR A 266 -4.41 -21.73 5.98
C TYR A 266 -5.58 -20.80 5.65
N VAL A 267 -6.31 -21.09 4.58
CA VAL A 267 -7.41 -20.25 4.08
C VAL A 267 -8.56 -20.21 5.08
N LYS A 268 -8.87 -21.35 5.72
CA LYS A 268 -9.89 -21.45 6.75
C LYS A 268 -9.53 -20.62 7.98
N GLN A 269 -8.30 -20.73 8.49
CA GLN A 269 -7.86 -19.93 9.65
C GLN A 269 -7.78 -18.44 9.32
N PHE A 270 -7.38 -18.09 8.10
CA PHE A 270 -7.42 -16.72 7.59
C PHE A 270 -8.85 -16.16 7.64
N ALA A 271 -9.81 -16.89 7.07
CA ALA A 271 -11.22 -16.51 7.06
C ALA A 271 -11.79 -16.39 8.48
N GLN A 272 -11.42 -17.29 9.40
CA GLN A 272 -11.86 -17.25 10.81
C GLN A 272 -11.32 -16.02 11.54
N LEU A 273 -10.06 -15.64 11.31
CA LEU A 273 -9.47 -14.44 11.89
C LEU A 273 -10.15 -13.18 11.36
N VAL A 274 -10.42 -13.11 10.06
CA VAL A 274 -11.19 -12.02 9.45
C VAL A 274 -12.61 -11.93 10.03
N LYS A 275 -13.32 -13.07 10.13
CA LYS A 275 -14.67 -13.10 10.72
C LYS A 275 -14.69 -12.56 12.14
N ARG A 276 -13.65 -12.87 12.93
CA ARG A 276 -13.54 -12.46 14.33
C ARG A 276 -13.24 -10.97 14.50
N LEU A 277 -12.41 -10.38 13.65
CA LEU A 277 -11.85 -9.04 13.89
C LEU A 277 -12.40 -7.94 12.98
N LEU A 278 -12.90 -8.28 11.77
CA LEU A 278 -13.36 -7.28 10.81
C LEU A 278 -14.76 -6.79 11.16
N LYS A 279 -14.97 -5.47 11.17
CA LYS A 279 -16.27 -4.82 11.37
C LYS A 279 -17.36 -5.50 10.51
N PRO A 280 -18.49 -5.95 11.11
CA PRO A 280 -19.52 -6.73 10.40
C PRO A 280 -20.16 -6.03 9.20
N SER A 281 -20.12 -4.70 9.15
CA SER A 281 -20.66 -3.90 8.04
C SER A 281 -19.80 -3.95 6.76
N LEU A 282 -18.55 -4.39 6.85
CA LEU A 282 -17.62 -4.41 5.72
C LEU A 282 -17.76 -5.69 4.88
N LYS A 283 -17.67 -5.53 3.56
CA LYS A 283 -17.57 -6.61 2.57
C LYS A 283 -16.13 -7.11 2.47
N ILE A 284 -15.95 -8.35 2.02
CA ILE A 284 -14.66 -9.04 1.97
C ILE A 284 -14.44 -9.55 0.55
N TYR A 285 -13.46 -8.98 -0.14
CA TYR A 285 -13.08 -9.41 -1.49
C TYR A 285 -12.02 -10.50 -1.38
N ILE A 286 -12.27 -11.63 -2.05
CA ILE A 286 -11.43 -12.83 -2.01
C ILE A 286 -10.95 -13.10 -3.44
N GLU A 287 -9.64 -13.15 -3.61
CA GLU A 287 -8.99 -13.50 -4.87
C GLU A 287 -7.97 -14.61 -4.61
N TYR A 288 -7.87 -15.57 -5.53
CA TYR A 288 -6.78 -16.55 -5.51
C TYR A 288 -5.53 -15.96 -6.16
N SER A 289 -4.48 -15.74 -5.37
CA SER A 289 -3.19 -15.20 -5.83
C SER A 289 -3.32 -13.84 -6.54
N ASN A 290 -2.35 -13.52 -7.39
CA ASN A 290 -2.30 -12.37 -8.27
C ASN A 290 -1.83 -12.82 -9.66
N GLU A 291 -2.45 -12.30 -10.72
CA GLU A 291 -2.00 -12.46 -12.12
C GLU A 291 -1.49 -13.85 -12.49
N VAL A 292 -2.27 -14.90 -12.18
CA VAL A 292 -1.90 -16.29 -12.55
C VAL A 292 -1.80 -16.47 -14.07
N TRP A 293 -2.34 -15.53 -14.84
CA TRP A 293 -2.17 -15.44 -16.29
C TRP A 293 -0.75 -15.06 -16.73
N ASN A 294 0.04 -14.43 -15.87
CA ASN A 294 1.31 -13.81 -16.22
C ASN A 294 2.49 -14.76 -15.93
N SER A 295 3.17 -15.21 -16.99
CA SER A 295 4.25 -16.19 -16.90
C SER A 295 5.53 -15.67 -16.27
N ILE A 296 5.66 -14.37 -16.00
CA ILE A 296 6.80 -13.84 -15.22
C ILE A 296 6.74 -14.27 -13.76
N PHE A 297 5.57 -14.65 -13.25
CA PHE A 297 5.40 -14.96 -11.84
C PHE A 297 5.38 -16.46 -11.54
N GLU A 298 5.96 -16.83 -10.39
CA GLU A 298 6.02 -18.22 -9.92
C GLU A 298 4.62 -18.86 -9.78
N GLN A 299 3.61 -18.09 -9.39
CA GLN A 299 2.25 -18.62 -9.25
C GLN A 299 1.65 -19.15 -10.57
N HIS A 300 2.06 -18.62 -11.73
CA HIS A 300 1.66 -19.15 -13.03
C HIS A 300 2.22 -20.56 -13.23
N HIS A 301 3.52 -20.73 -12.95
CA HIS A 301 4.20 -22.02 -13.06
C HIS A 301 3.64 -23.04 -12.06
N TYR A 302 3.36 -22.61 -10.83
CA TYR A 302 2.68 -23.45 -9.84
C TYR A 302 1.32 -23.92 -10.33
N ALA A 303 0.51 -23.02 -10.91
CA ALA A 303 -0.80 -23.36 -11.46
C ALA A 303 -0.70 -24.37 -12.61
N ALA A 304 0.22 -24.17 -13.55
CA ALA A 304 0.48 -25.12 -14.64
C ALA A 304 0.92 -26.49 -14.11
N GLN A 305 1.82 -26.52 -13.11
CA GLN A 305 2.27 -27.76 -12.49
C GLN A 305 1.11 -28.49 -11.79
N LYS A 306 0.29 -27.79 -11.00
CA LYS A 306 -0.86 -28.39 -10.33
C LYS A 306 -1.91 -28.89 -11.32
N ALA A 307 -2.13 -28.15 -12.40
CA ALA A 307 -3.04 -28.58 -13.46
C ALA A 307 -2.56 -29.91 -14.09
N LYS A 308 -1.24 -30.08 -14.30
CA LYS A 308 -0.65 -31.33 -14.78
C LYS A 308 -0.81 -32.47 -13.76
N GLU A 309 -0.50 -32.21 -12.48
CA GLU A 309 -0.65 -33.21 -11.41
C GLU A 309 -2.11 -33.70 -11.27
N LEU A 310 -3.07 -32.81 -11.48
CA LEU A 310 -4.50 -33.09 -11.42
C LEU A 310 -5.11 -33.56 -12.75
N SER A 311 -4.30 -33.71 -13.80
CA SER A 311 -4.76 -34.09 -15.15
C SER A 311 -5.87 -33.18 -15.71
N ILE A 312 -5.81 -31.87 -15.44
CA ILE A 312 -6.78 -30.89 -15.95
C ILE A 312 -6.58 -30.71 -17.47
N PRO A 313 -7.60 -30.91 -18.31
CA PRO A 313 -7.47 -30.80 -19.76
C PRO A 313 -7.49 -29.35 -20.26
N PRO A 314 -6.86 -29.02 -21.41
CA PRO A 314 -6.16 -29.93 -22.31
C PRO A 314 -4.67 -30.07 -21.95
N ALA A 315 -4.18 -31.31 -21.83
CA ALA A 315 -2.85 -31.59 -21.28
C ALA A 315 -1.67 -30.99 -22.09
N ASP A 316 -1.88 -30.67 -23.36
CA ASP A 316 -0.89 -30.15 -24.31
C ASP A 316 -0.82 -28.62 -24.38
N LYS A 317 -1.68 -27.89 -23.64
CA LYS A 317 -1.65 -26.42 -23.61
C LYS A 317 -1.49 -25.89 -22.17
N PRO A 318 -0.24 -25.73 -21.68
CA PRO A 318 0.05 -25.35 -20.31
C PRO A 318 -0.63 -24.05 -19.84
N TRP A 319 -0.84 -23.09 -20.74
CA TRP A 319 -1.49 -21.83 -20.43
C TRP A 319 -3.00 -21.97 -20.18
N GLU A 320 -3.70 -22.81 -20.96
CA GLU A 320 -5.13 -23.08 -20.76
C GLU A 320 -5.35 -23.90 -19.50
N THR A 321 -4.45 -24.84 -19.19
CA THR A 321 -4.55 -25.66 -17.99
C THR A 321 -4.27 -24.86 -16.72
N ALA A 322 -3.31 -23.93 -16.74
CA ALA A 322 -3.08 -22.99 -15.64
C ALA A 322 -4.32 -22.12 -15.36
N ALA A 323 -4.98 -21.60 -16.41
CA ALA A 323 -6.22 -20.82 -16.26
C ALA A 323 -7.38 -21.64 -15.68
N LYS A 324 -7.52 -22.91 -16.08
CA LYS A 324 -8.55 -23.81 -15.54
C LYS A 324 -8.27 -24.23 -14.10
N PHE A 325 -7.01 -24.50 -13.75
CA PHE A 325 -6.63 -24.72 -12.36
C PHE A 325 -6.91 -23.49 -11.51
N TYR A 326 -6.60 -22.29 -12.00
CA TYR A 326 -6.95 -21.04 -11.33
C TYR A 326 -8.45 -20.94 -11.05
N ALA A 327 -9.28 -21.24 -12.05
CA ALA A 327 -10.74 -21.23 -11.89
C ALA A 327 -11.20 -22.24 -10.82
N GLN A 328 -10.74 -23.48 -10.92
CA GLN A 328 -11.05 -24.54 -9.95
C GLN A 328 -10.61 -24.15 -8.53
N ARG A 329 -9.35 -23.75 -8.36
CA ARG A 329 -8.80 -23.41 -7.05
C ARG A 329 -9.50 -22.21 -6.43
N SER A 330 -9.84 -21.20 -7.23
CA SER A 330 -10.62 -20.05 -6.76
C SER A 330 -11.95 -20.49 -6.13
N VAL A 331 -12.70 -21.37 -6.81
CA VAL A 331 -13.97 -21.90 -6.31
C VAL A 331 -13.80 -22.72 -5.03
N GLU A 332 -12.74 -23.53 -4.92
CA GLU A 332 -12.41 -24.25 -3.68
C GLU A 332 -12.20 -23.28 -2.51
N LEU A 333 -11.45 -22.19 -2.71
CA LEU A 333 -11.25 -21.18 -1.69
C LEU A 333 -12.55 -20.48 -1.31
N PHE A 334 -13.37 -20.11 -2.30
CA PHE A 334 -14.67 -19.47 -2.03
C PHE A 334 -15.56 -20.33 -1.15
N LYS A 335 -15.61 -21.65 -1.39
CA LYS A 335 -16.36 -22.60 -0.56
C LYS A 335 -15.83 -22.66 0.88
N ILE A 336 -14.51 -22.60 1.08
CA ILE A 336 -13.92 -22.53 2.44
C ILE A 336 -14.41 -21.27 3.17
N TRP A 337 -14.36 -20.12 2.50
CA TRP A 337 -14.85 -18.86 3.06
C TRP A 337 -16.34 -18.90 3.35
N GLU A 338 -17.16 -19.41 2.44
CA GLU A 338 -18.61 -19.57 2.65
C GLU A 338 -18.93 -20.46 3.86
N ASN A 339 -18.16 -21.53 4.08
CA ASN A 339 -18.32 -22.41 5.24
C ASN A 339 -17.96 -21.72 6.56
N VAL A 340 -17.01 -20.79 6.55
CA VAL A 340 -16.70 -19.96 7.74
C VAL A 340 -17.78 -18.90 7.97
N PHE A 341 -18.35 -18.35 6.90
CA PHE A 341 -19.35 -17.28 6.91
C PHE A 341 -20.79 -17.77 6.65
N LEU A 342 -21.17 -18.99 7.07
CA LEU A 342 -22.47 -19.60 6.74
C LEU A 342 -23.70 -18.67 6.93
N ASN A 343 -23.70 -17.85 7.99
CA ASN A 343 -24.80 -16.92 8.31
C ASN A 343 -24.59 -15.49 7.79
N ASP A 344 -23.47 -15.23 7.12
CA ASP A 344 -23.00 -13.90 6.70
C ASP A 344 -22.44 -13.93 5.27
N LYS A 345 -22.90 -14.87 4.43
CA LYS A 345 -22.35 -15.08 3.06
C LYS A 345 -22.44 -13.82 2.20
N ASP A 346 -23.45 -12.98 2.42
CA ASP A 346 -23.61 -11.70 1.72
C ASP A 346 -22.44 -10.74 1.95
N ARG A 347 -21.61 -10.95 2.97
CA ARG A 347 -20.38 -10.18 3.18
C ARG A 347 -19.29 -10.51 2.16
N LEU A 348 -19.33 -11.69 1.54
CA LEU A 348 -18.28 -12.15 0.65
C LEU A 348 -18.45 -11.58 -0.76
N VAL A 349 -17.33 -11.23 -1.37
CA VAL A 349 -17.19 -10.87 -2.78
C VAL A 349 -16.13 -11.78 -3.38
N ARG A 350 -16.58 -12.81 -4.08
CA ARG A 350 -15.75 -13.84 -4.69
C ARG A 350 -15.28 -13.36 -6.05
N VAL A 351 -13.98 -13.10 -6.20
CA VAL A 351 -13.42 -12.40 -7.37
C VAL A 351 -12.62 -13.35 -8.25
N ILE A 352 -12.98 -13.38 -9.54
CA ILE A 352 -12.17 -13.95 -10.60
C ILE A 352 -11.46 -12.81 -11.31
N ALA A 353 -10.12 -12.84 -11.39
CA ALA A 353 -9.31 -11.77 -11.95
C ALA A 353 -8.49 -12.25 -13.16
N TRP A 354 -8.43 -11.45 -14.24
CA TRP A 354 -7.66 -11.79 -15.43
C TRP A 354 -7.18 -10.56 -16.23
N GLN A 355 -6.27 -10.76 -17.20
CA GLN A 355 -5.74 -9.66 -18.03
C GLN A 355 -6.79 -9.11 -19.00
N ALA A 356 -6.98 -7.78 -19.01
CA ALA A 356 -7.93 -7.12 -19.92
C ALA A 356 -7.56 -7.31 -21.40
N ALA A 357 -6.28 -7.20 -21.75
CA ALA A 357 -5.78 -7.28 -23.11
C ALA A 357 -5.86 -8.69 -23.73
N SER A 358 -6.08 -9.74 -22.91
CA SER A 358 -6.11 -11.12 -23.39
C SER A 358 -7.38 -11.48 -24.18
N GLY A 359 -8.44 -10.66 -24.08
CA GLY A 359 -9.71 -10.85 -24.77
C GLY A 359 -10.66 -11.85 -24.08
N GLU A 360 -11.89 -11.94 -24.61
CA GLU A 360 -12.98 -12.69 -23.98
C GLU A 360 -12.80 -14.22 -23.96
N TYR A 361 -11.95 -14.78 -24.83
CA TYR A 361 -11.69 -16.23 -24.85
C TYR A 361 -11.28 -16.76 -23.46
N TRP A 362 -10.39 -16.04 -22.78
CA TRP A 362 -9.88 -16.48 -21.48
C TRP A 362 -10.93 -16.36 -20.39
N THR A 363 -11.58 -15.20 -20.32
CA THR A 363 -12.54 -14.92 -19.25
C THR A 363 -13.83 -15.71 -19.43
N ASP A 364 -14.36 -15.83 -20.65
CA ASP A 364 -15.57 -16.63 -20.94
C ASP A 364 -15.28 -18.14 -20.97
N LYS A 365 -14.35 -18.60 -21.84
CA LYS A 365 -14.21 -20.04 -22.16
C LYS A 365 -13.32 -20.77 -21.18
N MET A 366 -12.16 -20.20 -20.83
CA MET A 366 -11.16 -20.91 -20.02
C MET A 366 -11.47 -20.84 -18.52
N ILE A 367 -12.07 -19.75 -18.06
CA ILE A 367 -12.25 -19.49 -16.63
C ILE A 367 -13.72 -19.62 -16.24
N LEU A 368 -14.58 -18.68 -16.66
CA LEU A 368 -15.93 -18.59 -16.12
C LEU A 368 -16.79 -19.80 -16.49
N SER A 369 -16.78 -20.24 -17.75
CA SER A 369 -17.52 -21.43 -18.19
C SER A 369 -16.96 -22.74 -17.64
N TYR A 370 -15.66 -22.78 -17.33
CA TYR A 370 -15.03 -24.01 -16.87
C TYR A 370 -15.60 -24.40 -15.51
N ASN A 371 -16.15 -25.62 -15.43
CA ASN A 371 -16.82 -26.17 -14.26
C ASN A 371 -17.86 -25.23 -13.62
N ASP A 372 -18.57 -24.44 -14.45
CA ASP A 372 -19.53 -23.43 -14.01
C ASP A 372 -18.98 -22.48 -12.94
N THR A 373 -17.71 -22.07 -13.07
CA THR A 373 -17.06 -21.13 -12.14
C THR A 373 -17.89 -19.86 -11.95
N TYR A 374 -18.57 -19.39 -13.00
CA TYR A 374 -19.47 -18.23 -12.92
C TYR A 374 -20.58 -18.33 -11.88
N LYS A 375 -21.04 -19.55 -11.52
CA LYS A 375 -22.07 -19.74 -10.48
C LYS A 375 -21.54 -19.53 -9.06
N ASN A 376 -20.22 -19.45 -8.90
CA ASN A 376 -19.53 -19.44 -7.61
C ASN A 376 -18.72 -18.14 -7.39
N CYS A 377 -18.88 -17.14 -8.24
CA CYS A 377 -18.20 -15.84 -8.10
C CYS A 377 -19.20 -14.67 -8.22
N ASP A 378 -18.81 -13.50 -7.71
CA ASP A 378 -19.63 -12.28 -7.70
C ASP A 378 -19.12 -11.19 -8.64
N ALA A 379 -17.84 -11.28 -9.01
CA ALA A 379 -17.17 -10.26 -9.81
C ALA A 379 -16.10 -10.85 -10.73
N LEU A 380 -16.08 -10.34 -11.96
CA LEU A 380 -14.97 -10.43 -12.88
C LEU A 380 -14.12 -9.16 -12.72
N ALA A 381 -12.86 -9.32 -12.33
CA ALA A 381 -11.88 -8.26 -12.24
C ALA A 381 -10.93 -8.29 -13.44
N ILE A 382 -10.57 -7.11 -13.94
CA ILE A 382 -9.59 -6.96 -15.02
C ILE A 382 -8.53 -5.90 -14.66
N ALA A 383 -7.41 -5.89 -15.39
CA ALA A 383 -6.42 -4.80 -15.35
C ALA A 383 -6.43 -4.01 -16.68
N PRO A 384 -7.32 -3.01 -16.84
CA PRO A 384 -7.44 -2.24 -18.08
C PRO A 384 -6.48 -1.05 -18.05
N TYR A 385 -5.17 -1.32 -18.05
CA TYR A 385 -4.18 -0.28 -18.26
C TYR A 385 -4.37 0.33 -19.65
N PHE A 386 -4.36 1.65 -19.76
CA PHE A 386 -4.18 2.29 -21.07
C PHE A 386 -2.68 2.37 -21.34
N SER A 387 -2.23 1.69 -22.38
CA SER A 387 -0.81 1.42 -22.60
C SER A 387 -0.25 2.06 -23.86
N MET A 388 1.04 2.39 -23.79
CA MET A 388 1.88 2.65 -24.94
C MET A 388 3.18 1.87 -24.71
N ASN A 389 3.20 0.64 -25.21
CA ASN A 389 4.36 -0.25 -25.14
C ASN A 389 5.26 -0.01 -26.35
N VAL A 390 6.29 0.80 -26.16
CA VAL A 390 7.17 1.23 -27.24
C VAL A 390 8.38 0.31 -27.34
N SER A 391 8.49 -0.44 -28.42
CA SER A 391 9.66 -1.26 -28.76
C SER A 391 10.42 -0.69 -29.98
N PRO A 392 11.64 -1.16 -30.28
CA PRO A 392 12.34 -0.80 -31.52
C PRO A 392 11.52 -1.08 -32.80
N ASP A 393 10.64 -2.08 -32.75
CA ASP A 393 9.82 -2.52 -33.90
C ASP A 393 8.35 -2.07 -33.82
N SER A 394 7.97 -1.40 -32.73
CA SER A 394 6.61 -0.87 -32.57
C SER A 394 6.31 0.21 -33.61
N LYS A 395 5.02 0.51 -33.82
CA LYS A 395 4.59 1.59 -34.71
C LYS A 395 3.69 2.54 -33.92
N PRO A 396 4.13 3.77 -33.61
CA PRO A 396 5.46 4.36 -33.88
C PRO A 396 6.58 3.70 -33.05
N ASN A 397 7.80 3.67 -33.60
CA ASN A 397 8.93 2.98 -32.96
C ASN A 397 9.62 3.83 -31.88
N ALA A 398 10.51 3.20 -31.10
CA ALA A 398 11.22 3.85 -30.00
C ALA A 398 11.98 5.13 -30.40
N GLU A 399 12.66 5.14 -31.55
CA GLU A 399 13.39 6.32 -32.03
C GLU A 399 12.45 7.48 -32.39
N THR A 400 11.32 7.17 -33.03
CA THR A 400 10.29 8.15 -33.37
C THR A 400 9.68 8.75 -32.11
N VAL A 401 9.23 7.89 -31.17
CA VAL A 401 8.58 8.34 -29.94
C VAL A 401 9.55 9.09 -29.04
N ALA A 402 10.84 8.71 -28.99
CA ALA A 402 11.83 9.45 -28.20
C ALA A 402 11.94 10.93 -28.61
N ASN A 403 11.61 11.25 -29.86
CA ASN A 403 11.62 12.62 -30.40
C ASN A 403 10.26 13.32 -30.34
N TRP A 404 9.26 12.71 -29.71
CA TRP A 404 7.96 13.36 -29.48
C TRP A 404 8.02 14.41 -28.38
N SER A 405 7.08 15.35 -28.43
CA SER A 405 6.75 16.20 -27.28
C SER A 405 5.87 15.46 -26.28
N VAL A 406 5.77 16.00 -25.05
CA VAL A 406 4.85 15.47 -24.03
C VAL A 406 3.41 15.51 -24.53
N GLU A 407 3.01 16.55 -25.25
CA GLU A 407 1.68 16.71 -25.83
C GLU A 407 1.37 15.62 -26.85
N GLN A 408 2.35 15.20 -27.66
CA GLN A 408 2.17 14.11 -28.62
C GLN A 408 1.97 12.76 -27.91
N VAL A 409 2.69 12.50 -26.81
CA VAL A 409 2.46 11.31 -25.97
C VAL A 409 1.06 11.33 -25.35
N LEU A 410 0.62 12.48 -24.83
CA LEU A 410 -0.70 12.64 -24.24
C LEU A 410 -1.82 12.52 -25.29
N ASP A 411 -1.59 13.05 -26.49
CA ASP A 411 -2.53 12.91 -27.60
C ASP A 411 -2.64 11.46 -28.06
N PHE A 412 -1.52 10.73 -28.13
CA PHE A 412 -1.55 9.28 -28.37
C PHE A 412 -2.34 8.54 -27.30
N ALA A 413 -2.11 8.86 -26.02
CA ALA A 413 -2.85 8.24 -24.92
C ALA A 413 -4.37 8.48 -25.06
N ARG A 414 -4.77 9.72 -25.37
CA ARG A 414 -6.17 10.11 -25.57
C ARG A 414 -6.83 9.44 -26.77
N THR A 415 -6.12 9.38 -27.90
CA THR A 415 -6.70 8.99 -29.19
C THR A 415 -6.55 7.50 -29.50
N ASN A 416 -5.61 6.80 -28.85
CA ASN A 416 -5.35 5.38 -29.10
C ASN A 416 -5.45 4.54 -27.82
N ALA A 417 -4.61 4.82 -26.82
CA ALA A 417 -4.47 3.94 -25.65
C ALA A 417 -5.74 3.84 -24.79
N ILE A 418 -6.41 4.97 -24.52
CA ILE A 418 -7.64 5.00 -23.74
C ILE A 418 -8.81 4.33 -24.50
N PRO A 419 -9.07 4.66 -25.78
CA PRO A 419 -10.08 3.93 -26.57
C PRO A 419 -9.85 2.41 -26.63
N GLU A 420 -8.60 1.96 -26.69
CA GLU A 420 -8.28 0.52 -26.65
C GLU A 420 -8.62 -0.10 -25.29
N ALA A 421 -8.20 0.53 -24.19
CA ALA A 421 -8.57 0.08 -22.85
C ALA A 421 -10.10 0.08 -22.63
N GLU A 422 -10.81 1.09 -23.14
CA GLU A 422 -12.27 1.10 -23.16
C GLU A 422 -12.86 -0.08 -23.92
N ASN A 423 -12.31 -0.44 -25.07
CA ASN A 423 -12.77 -1.58 -25.85
C ASN A 423 -12.57 -2.91 -25.09
N TRP A 424 -11.44 -3.08 -24.40
CA TRP A 424 -11.24 -4.22 -23.50
C TRP A 424 -12.25 -4.26 -22.36
N MET A 425 -12.52 -3.10 -21.74
CA MET A 425 -13.55 -2.98 -20.69
C MET A 425 -14.95 -3.34 -21.23
N ARG A 426 -15.32 -2.86 -22.42
CA ARG A 426 -16.61 -3.18 -23.06
C ARG A 426 -16.73 -4.66 -23.38
N THR A 427 -15.66 -5.28 -23.88
CA THR A 427 -15.59 -6.72 -24.14
C THR A 427 -15.84 -7.52 -22.87
N HIS A 428 -15.11 -7.22 -21.79
CA HIS A 428 -15.27 -7.91 -20.52
C HIS A 428 -16.58 -7.58 -19.82
N LYS A 429 -17.17 -6.41 -20.08
CA LYS A 429 -18.51 -6.06 -19.58
C LYS A 429 -19.59 -6.94 -20.21
N LYS A 430 -19.46 -7.31 -21.50
CA LYS A 430 -20.36 -8.27 -22.14
C LYS A 430 -20.25 -9.65 -21.48
N VAL A 431 -19.04 -10.12 -21.23
CA VAL A 431 -18.78 -11.39 -20.51
C VAL A 431 -19.39 -11.35 -19.10
N ALA A 432 -19.11 -10.30 -18.32
CA ALA A 432 -19.67 -10.15 -16.98
C ALA A 432 -21.21 -10.14 -16.99
N ASN A 433 -21.83 -9.39 -17.91
CA ASN A 433 -23.29 -9.33 -18.04
C ASN A 433 -23.90 -10.68 -18.43
N LYS A 434 -23.26 -11.44 -19.33
CA LYS A 434 -23.69 -12.79 -19.73
C LYS A 434 -23.85 -13.72 -18.53
N TYR A 435 -22.99 -13.57 -17.52
CA TYR A 435 -22.99 -14.41 -16.32
C TYR A 435 -23.60 -13.73 -15.08
N GLY A 436 -24.15 -12.53 -15.19
CA GLY A 436 -24.72 -11.79 -14.06
C GLY A 436 -23.69 -11.28 -13.04
N LEU A 437 -22.42 -11.11 -13.45
CA LEU A 437 -21.32 -10.68 -12.60
C LEU A 437 -21.12 -9.16 -12.62
N ARG A 438 -20.55 -8.63 -11.54
CA ARG A 438 -19.99 -7.27 -11.57
C ARG A 438 -18.69 -7.27 -12.38
N LEU A 439 -18.45 -6.21 -13.15
CA LEU A 439 -17.13 -5.93 -13.70
C LEU A 439 -16.44 -4.91 -12.80
N ILE A 440 -15.24 -5.23 -12.34
CA ILE A 440 -14.39 -4.35 -11.53
C ILE A 440 -12.97 -4.30 -12.10
N ALA A 441 -12.16 -3.35 -11.66
CA ALA A 441 -10.72 -3.33 -11.94
C ALA A 441 -9.95 -3.75 -10.68
N TYR A 442 -9.00 -4.68 -10.81
CA TYR A 442 -8.08 -5.00 -9.70
C TYR A 442 -6.85 -4.08 -9.70
N GLU A 443 -6.51 -3.56 -10.88
CA GLU A 443 -5.46 -2.58 -11.15
C GLU A 443 -5.89 -1.72 -12.36
N ALA A 444 -5.39 -0.50 -12.46
CA ALA A 444 -5.64 0.40 -13.59
C ALA A 444 -4.62 1.55 -13.57
N GLY A 445 -4.59 2.30 -14.66
CA GLY A 445 -3.75 3.49 -14.82
C GLY A 445 -3.06 3.49 -16.17
N GLN A 446 -2.09 4.36 -16.30
CA GLN A 446 -1.24 4.43 -17.48
C GLN A 446 -0.18 3.32 -17.45
N HIS A 447 0.19 2.81 -18.62
CA HIS A 447 1.35 1.94 -18.83
C HIS A 447 2.11 2.40 -20.08
N LEU A 448 2.68 3.61 -20.00
CA LEU A 448 3.49 4.22 -21.05
C LEU A 448 4.96 3.91 -20.76
N VAL A 449 5.55 2.96 -21.50
CA VAL A 449 6.88 2.44 -21.19
C VAL A 449 7.61 1.95 -22.43
N GLY A 450 8.94 2.06 -22.42
CA GLY A 450 9.80 1.36 -23.38
C GLY A 450 9.88 -0.14 -23.03
N ILE A 451 9.88 -1.01 -24.03
CA ILE A 451 10.02 -2.46 -23.86
C ILE A 451 11.00 -3.05 -24.86
N ALA A 452 11.46 -4.28 -24.62
CA ALA A 452 12.31 -5.05 -25.51
C ALA A 452 13.61 -4.30 -25.91
N GLY A 453 14.27 -3.70 -24.93
CA GLY A 453 15.49 -2.92 -25.09
C GLY A 453 15.25 -1.40 -25.11
N ALA A 454 14.06 -0.95 -25.50
CA ALA A 454 13.73 0.48 -25.54
C ALA A 454 13.63 1.11 -24.14
N GLU A 455 13.41 0.33 -23.08
CA GLU A 455 13.51 0.76 -21.68
C GLU A 455 14.88 1.37 -21.33
N ASN A 456 15.93 1.01 -22.08
CA ASN A 456 17.28 1.53 -21.89
C ASN A 456 17.53 2.86 -22.65
N ASN A 457 16.57 3.34 -23.44
CA ASN A 457 16.65 4.65 -24.09
C ASN A 457 16.31 5.75 -23.08
N GLU A 458 17.33 6.46 -22.59
CA GLU A 458 17.18 7.48 -21.56
C GLU A 458 16.27 8.65 -22.00
N GLN A 459 16.33 9.06 -23.27
CA GLN A 459 15.50 10.12 -23.81
C GLN A 459 14.02 9.71 -23.81
N LEU A 460 13.72 8.52 -24.32
CA LEU A 460 12.37 7.95 -24.30
C LEU A 460 11.85 7.86 -22.85
N THR A 461 12.63 7.26 -21.95
CA THR A 461 12.25 7.08 -20.54
C THR A 461 11.96 8.42 -19.86
N LYS A 462 12.80 9.45 -20.07
CA LYS A 462 12.55 10.80 -19.55
C LYS A 462 11.27 11.41 -20.10
N LEU A 463 11.01 11.27 -21.40
CA LEU A 463 9.80 11.77 -22.03
C LEU A 463 8.54 11.11 -21.45
N LEU A 464 8.51 9.78 -21.32
CA LEU A 464 7.35 9.06 -20.80
C LEU A 464 7.10 9.37 -19.31
N ILE A 465 8.15 9.54 -18.51
CA ILE A 465 8.04 10.02 -17.12
C ILE A 465 7.47 11.44 -17.07
N ALA A 466 7.93 12.33 -17.95
CA ALA A 466 7.42 13.70 -18.03
C ALA A 466 5.94 13.72 -18.39
N ALA A 467 5.51 12.89 -19.35
CA ALA A 467 4.11 12.76 -19.72
C ALA A 467 3.24 12.21 -18.58
N ASN A 468 3.71 11.19 -17.85
CA ASN A 468 3.03 10.65 -16.68
C ASN A 468 2.78 11.73 -15.59
N LYS A 469 3.79 12.56 -15.33
CA LYS A 469 3.72 13.63 -14.32
C LYS A 469 2.99 14.89 -14.80
N HIS A 470 2.62 14.96 -16.07
CA HIS A 470 1.98 16.14 -16.64
C HIS A 470 0.56 16.30 -16.12
N GLN A 471 0.13 17.53 -15.81
CA GLN A 471 -1.20 17.78 -15.23
C GLN A 471 -2.34 17.25 -16.10
N GLN A 472 -2.20 17.30 -17.43
CA GLN A 472 -3.22 16.78 -18.34
C GLN A 472 -3.41 15.26 -18.23
N MET A 473 -2.42 14.49 -17.77
CA MET A 473 -2.58 13.05 -17.53
C MET A 473 -3.67 12.77 -16.50
N GLY A 474 -3.86 13.65 -15.51
CA GLY A 474 -4.93 13.52 -14.52
C GLY A 474 -6.32 13.90 -15.04
N THR A 475 -6.41 14.57 -16.20
CA THR A 475 -7.67 14.93 -16.87
C THR A 475 -8.11 13.88 -17.87
N LEU A 476 -7.16 13.12 -18.43
CA LEU A 476 -7.42 11.94 -19.26
C LEU A 476 -8.09 10.84 -18.43
#